data_AF-A0A257DQY2-F1
#
_entry.id   AF-A0A257DQY2-F1
#
_cell.length_a   1.000
_cell.length_b   1.000
_cell.length_c   1.000
_cell.angle_alpha   90.00
_cell.angle_beta   90.00
_cell.angle_gamma   90.00
#
_symmetry.space_group_name_H-M   'P 1'
#
loop_
_entity.id
_entity.type
_entity.pdbx_description
1 polymer ?
#
loop_
_entity_poly.entity_id
_entity_poly.type
_entity_poly.pdbx_seq_one_letter_code
_entity_poly.pdbx_strand_id
1 'polypeptide(L)'
;MMRFTSTLALAASLTFLSLGAQAAAPSNWPAGARDSFVKDCSAAAQQSVDAKTAKDHCECGADKINAELTTTEIKELMTNQNAKPELKNKAVAAISSCKVVQKK
;
A
#
# COMPACT_ATOMS: atom_id res chain seq x y z
N MET A 1 -7.78 38.23 -49.42
CA MET A 1 -8.28 36.86 -49.20
C MET A 1 -8.02 36.52 -47.74
N MET A 2 -9.06 36.47 -46.91
CA MET A 2 -8.97 36.29 -45.46
C MET A 2 -9.15 34.81 -45.14
N ARG A 3 -8.15 34.15 -44.54
CA ARG A 3 -8.30 32.81 -43.94
C ARG A 3 -7.59 32.78 -42.59
N PHE A 4 -8.32 33.21 -41.56
CA PHE A 4 -7.97 32.94 -40.17
C PHE A 4 -8.96 31.90 -39.65
N THR A 5 -8.53 30.64 -39.65
CA THR A 5 -9.26 29.53 -39.03
C THR A 5 -8.25 28.59 -38.43
N SER A 6 -8.07 28.67 -37.11
CA SER A 6 -8.01 27.47 -36.25
C SER A 6 -7.96 27.90 -34.79
N THR A 7 -9.15 28.06 -34.20
CA THR A 7 -9.34 27.96 -32.76
C THR A 7 -9.22 26.49 -32.36
N LEU A 8 -8.03 26.05 -31.97
CA LEU A 8 -7.85 24.78 -31.28
C LEU A 8 -7.97 25.04 -29.78
N ALA A 9 -9.19 24.88 -29.28
CA ALA A 9 -9.50 24.81 -27.87
C ALA A 9 -8.86 23.52 -27.31
N LEU A 10 -7.82 23.69 -26.49
CA LEU A 10 -7.24 22.60 -25.72
C LEU A 10 -8.15 22.33 -24.52
N ALA A 11 -9.07 21.37 -24.69
CA ALA A 11 -9.85 20.82 -23.59
C ALA A 11 -8.90 20.07 -22.64
N ALA A 12 -8.54 20.71 -21.52
CA ALA A 12 -7.89 20.04 -20.41
C ALA A 12 -8.91 19.15 -19.71
N SER A 13 -8.93 17.86 -20.05
CA SER A 13 -9.61 16.83 -19.28
C SER A 13 -8.86 16.64 -17.96
N LEU A 14 -9.26 17.40 -16.94
CA LEU A 14 -8.94 17.14 -15.55
C LEU A 14 -9.67 15.85 -15.12
N THR A 15 -9.07 14.69 -15.44
CA THR A 15 -9.48 13.45 -14.80
C THR A 15 -9.00 13.51 -13.36
N PHE A 16 -9.89 13.94 -12.47
CA PHE A 16 -9.82 13.62 -11.05
C PHE A 16 -9.72 12.10 -10.93
N LEU A 17 -8.49 11.61 -10.74
CA LEU A 17 -8.27 10.26 -10.22
C LEU A 17 -8.90 10.24 -8.83
N SER A 18 -10.06 9.58 -8.76
CA SER A 18 -10.75 9.25 -7.52
C SER A 18 -9.73 8.81 -6.49
N LEU A 19 -9.53 9.64 -5.47
CA LEU A 19 -8.93 9.23 -4.23
C LEU A 19 -9.84 8.13 -3.71
N GLY A 20 -9.41 6.88 -3.84
CA GLY A 20 -10.03 5.74 -3.21
C GLY A 20 -9.95 5.93 -1.71
N ALA A 21 -10.89 6.68 -1.15
CA ALA A 21 -11.26 6.58 0.24
C ALA A 21 -11.95 5.21 0.38
N GLN A 22 -11.14 4.17 0.37
CA GLN A 22 -11.52 2.88 0.91
C GLN A 22 -11.85 3.15 2.38
N ALA A 23 -13.15 3.28 2.65
CA ALA A 23 -13.69 3.44 3.98
C ALA A 23 -12.98 2.43 4.88
N ALA A 24 -12.22 2.94 5.86
CA ALA A 24 -11.48 2.10 6.77
C ALA A 24 -12.50 1.20 7.47
N ALA A 25 -12.54 -0.07 7.08
CA ALA A 25 -13.02 -1.13 7.96
C ALA A 25 -12.32 -0.93 9.32
N PRO A 26 -12.96 -1.27 10.46
CA PRO A 26 -12.31 -1.16 11.75
C PRO A 26 -10.93 -1.79 11.66
N SER A 27 -9.91 -0.95 11.79
CA SER A 27 -8.54 -1.35 11.57
C SER A 27 -8.14 -2.24 12.72
N ASN A 28 -7.76 -3.48 12.42
CA ASN A 28 -7.14 -4.38 13.38
C ASN A 28 -5.76 -3.86 13.81
N TRP A 29 -5.18 -2.91 13.08
CA TRP A 29 -3.95 -2.24 13.48
C TRP A 29 -4.15 -1.38 14.73
N PRO A 30 -3.21 -1.44 15.70
CA PRO A 30 -3.11 -0.42 16.73
C PRO A 30 -2.95 1.00 16.13
N ALA A 31 -3.33 2.02 16.88
CA ALA A 31 -3.23 3.41 16.41
C ALA A 31 -1.80 3.75 15.93
N GLY A 32 -1.66 4.28 14.71
CA GLY A 32 -0.38 4.63 14.08
C GLY A 32 0.50 3.45 13.66
N ALA A 33 0.16 2.21 14.03
CA ALA A 33 0.98 1.04 13.73
C ALA A 33 1.03 0.72 12.23
N ARG A 34 -0.09 0.90 11.53
CA ARG A 34 -0.18 0.68 10.09
C ARG A 34 0.79 1.59 9.32
N ASP A 35 0.81 2.87 9.66
CA ASP A 35 1.64 3.85 8.98
C ASP A 35 3.13 3.61 9.27
N SER A 36 3.48 3.27 10.50
CA SER A 36 4.85 2.85 10.86
C SER A 36 5.27 1.60 10.08
N PHE A 37 4.41 0.58 9.99
CA PHE A 37 4.67 -0.61 9.20
C PHE A 37 4.92 -0.27 7.72
N VAL A 38 4.03 0.52 7.09
CA VAL A 38 4.18 0.90 5.68
C VAL A 38 5.47 1.69 5.47
N LYS A 39 5.79 2.62 6.38
CA LYS A 39 7.02 3.42 6.32
C LYS A 39 8.28 2.55 6.37
N ASP A 40 8.35 1.65 7.35
CA ASP A 40 9.54 0.81 7.57
C ASP A 40 9.68 -0.26 6.48
N CYS A 41 8.57 -0.88 6.08
CA CYS A 41 8.52 -1.81 4.95
C CYS A 41 8.96 -1.11 3.65
N SER A 42 8.46 0.10 3.38
CA SER A 42 8.81 0.83 2.15
C SER A 42 10.29 1.19 2.13
N ALA A 43 10.83 1.69 3.24
CA ALA A 43 12.25 2.02 3.35
C ALA A 43 13.16 0.80 3.09
N ALA A 44 12.75 -0.39 3.54
CA ALA A 44 13.45 -1.64 3.27
C ALA A 44 13.30 -2.09 1.81
N ALA A 45 12.07 -2.08 1.26
CA ALA A 45 11.80 -2.51 -0.11
C ALA A 45 12.44 -1.60 -1.17
N GLN A 46 12.62 -0.31 -0.86
CA GLN A 46 13.32 0.66 -1.71
C GLN A 46 14.79 0.30 -1.98
N GLN A 47 15.38 -0.63 -1.23
CA GLN A 47 16.70 -1.18 -1.55
C GLN A 47 16.68 -2.04 -2.83
N SER A 48 15.50 -2.41 -3.34
CA SER A 48 15.36 -3.30 -4.50
C SER A 48 14.39 -2.80 -5.58
N VAL A 49 13.44 -1.92 -5.23
CA VAL A 49 12.45 -1.37 -6.17
C VAL A 49 12.31 0.14 -6.00
N ASP A 50 11.64 0.83 -6.93
CA ASP A 50 11.39 2.26 -6.81
C ASP A 50 10.42 2.59 -5.65
N ALA A 51 10.45 3.84 -5.19
CA ALA A 51 9.68 4.31 -4.05
C ALA A 51 8.16 4.06 -4.17
N LYS A 52 7.61 4.22 -5.38
CA LYS A 52 6.17 4.02 -5.60
C LYS A 52 5.84 2.54 -5.51
N THR A 53 6.60 1.70 -6.19
CA THR A 53 6.41 0.24 -6.15
C THR A 53 6.58 -0.33 -4.73
N ALA A 54 7.56 0.16 -3.97
CA ALA A 54 7.74 -0.20 -2.56
C ALA A 54 6.51 0.17 -1.72
N LYS A 55 6.05 1.42 -1.83
CA LYS A 55 4.88 1.92 -1.10
C LYS A 55 3.62 1.13 -1.43
N ASP A 56 3.32 0.93 -2.72
CA ASP A 56 2.15 0.18 -3.17
C ASP A 56 2.16 -1.27 -2.63
N HIS A 57 3.32 -1.93 -2.63
CA HIS A 57 3.47 -3.28 -2.08
C HIS A 57 3.22 -3.32 -0.57
N CYS A 58 3.82 -2.39 0.17
CA CYS A 58 3.70 -2.34 1.63
C CYS A 58 2.29 -1.92 2.08
N GLU A 59 1.61 -1.03 1.36
CA GLU A 59 0.19 -0.69 1.61
C GLU A 59 -0.72 -1.90 1.37
N CYS A 60 -0.51 -2.64 0.27
CA CYS A 60 -1.22 -3.91 0.06
C CYS A 60 -0.96 -4.92 1.19
N GLY A 61 0.31 -5.08 1.60
CA GLY A 61 0.67 -5.98 2.69
C GLY A 61 -0.03 -5.61 3.99
N ALA A 62 -0.09 -4.31 4.29
CA ALA A 62 -0.77 -3.79 5.48
C ALA A 62 -2.27 -4.09 5.47
N ASP A 63 -2.91 -3.96 4.30
CA ASP A 63 -4.34 -4.26 4.12
C ASP A 63 -4.62 -5.76 4.23
N LYS A 64 -3.74 -6.61 3.69
CA LYS A 64 -3.85 -8.07 3.83
C LYS A 64 -3.64 -8.54 5.26
N ILE A 65 -2.64 -7.99 5.97
CA ILE A 65 -2.46 -8.26 7.40
C ILE A 65 -3.72 -7.84 8.16
N ASN A 66 -4.27 -6.67 7.87
CA ASN A 66 -5.48 -6.19 8.53
C ASN A 66 -6.68 -7.13 8.32
N ALA A 67 -6.82 -7.70 7.12
CA ALA A 67 -7.93 -8.59 6.79
C ALA A 67 -7.79 -9.99 7.39
N GLU A 68 -6.57 -10.54 7.47
CA GLU A 68 -6.31 -11.93 7.83
C GLU A 68 -5.91 -12.13 9.29
N LEU A 69 -5.42 -11.08 9.96
CA LEU A 69 -4.94 -11.13 11.34
C LEU A 69 -5.78 -10.23 12.25
N THR A 70 -5.94 -10.68 13.49
CA THR A 70 -6.58 -9.94 14.56
C THR A 70 -5.66 -8.88 15.16
N THR A 71 -6.21 -7.91 15.89
CA THR A 71 -5.43 -6.90 16.60
C THR A 71 -4.39 -7.49 17.56
N THR A 72 -4.73 -8.58 18.25
CA THR A 72 -3.82 -9.25 19.18
C THR A 72 -2.65 -9.89 18.44
N GLU A 73 -2.92 -10.57 17.32
CA GLU A 73 -1.90 -11.18 16.46
C GLU A 73 -0.97 -10.12 15.86
N ILE A 74 -1.52 -9.01 15.36
CA ILE A 74 -0.74 -7.88 14.83
C ILE A 74 0.14 -7.29 15.94
N LYS A 75 -0.41 -7.06 17.13
CA LYS A 75 0.35 -6.53 18.27
C LYS A 75 1.48 -7.49 18.69
N GLU A 76 1.24 -8.79 18.68
CA GLU A 76 2.27 -9.79 18.98
C GLU A 76 3.41 -9.72 17.96
N LEU A 77 3.09 -9.67 16.66
CA LEU A 77 4.11 -9.54 15.61
C LEU A 77 4.95 -8.26 15.73
N MET A 78 4.34 -7.15 16.19
CA MET A 78 5.03 -5.88 16.36
C MET A 78 5.92 -5.80 17.60
N THR A 79 5.51 -6.45 18.69
CA THR A 79 6.15 -6.27 20.01
C THR A 79 7.04 -7.44 20.40
N ASN A 80 6.84 -8.62 19.79
CA ASN A 80 7.56 -9.83 20.10
C ASN A 80 8.36 -10.34 18.90
N GLN A 81 9.68 -10.10 18.91
CA GLN A 81 10.59 -10.62 17.90
C GLN A 81 10.60 -12.17 17.84
N ASN A 82 10.21 -12.84 18.92
CA ASN A 82 10.09 -14.29 19.04
C ASN A 82 8.63 -14.78 18.90
N ALA A 83 7.76 -14.00 18.25
CA ALA A 83 6.42 -14.43 17.89
C ALA A 83 6.43 -15.81 17.23
N LYS A 84 5.38 -16.60 17.49
CA LYS A 84 5.32 -18.00 17.04
C LYS A 84 5.58 -18.11 15.53
N PRO A 85 6.33 -19.12 15.06
CA PRO A 85 6.59 -19.32 13.63
C PRO A 85 5.32 -19.37 12.79
N GLU A 86 4.26 -19.99 13.30
CA GLU A 86 2.95 -20.07 12.64
C GLU A 86 2.34 -18.67 12.39
N LEU A 87 2.45 -17.77 13.36
CA LEU A 87 1.94 -16.41 13.24
C LEU A 87 2.76 -15.59 12.24
N LYS A 88 4.09 -15.73 12.25
CA LYS A 88 4.96 -15.12 11.25
C LYS A 88 4.64 -15.63 9.84
N ASN A 89 4.45 -16.94 9.68
CA ASN A 89 4.09 -17.56 8.41
C ASN A 89 2.72 -17.09 7.93
N LYS A 90 1.74 -16.95 8.83
CA LYS A 90 0.42 -16.40 8.50
C LYS A 90 0.52 -14.97 7.96
N ALA A 91 1.32 -14.11 8.59
CA ALA A 91 1.57 -12.75 8.08
C ALA A 91 2.24 -12.76 6.70
N VAL A 92 3.29 -13.57 6.51
CA VAL A 92 3.96 -13.72 5.21
C VAL A 92 3.00 -14.23 4.14
N ALA A 93 2.16 -15.22 4.47
CA ALA A 93 1.17 -15.76 3.55
C ALA A 93 0.14 -14.71 3.13
N ALA A 94 -0.34 -13.89 4.07
CA ALA A 94 -1.26 -12.79 3.77
C ALA A 94 -0.64 -11.80 2.75
N ILE A 95 0.63 -11.43 2.96
CA ILE A 95 1.36 -10.48 2.10
C ILE A 95 1.72 -11.09 0.75
N SER A 96 1.87 -12.42 0.64
CA SER A 96 2.31 -13.09 -0.60
C SER A 96 1.41 -12.83 -1.81
N SER A 97 0.16 -12.44 -1.58
CA SER A 97 -0.80 -12.06 -2.62
C SER A 97 -0.55 -10.66 -3.21
N CYS A 98 0.29 -9.84 -2.56
CA CYS A 98 0.64 -8.49 -2.98
C CYS A 98 1.74 -8.51 -4.03
N LYS A 99 1.35 -8.34 -5.30
CA LYS A 99 2.30 -8.32 -6.42
C LYS A 99 3.21 -7.09 -6.36
N VAL A 100 4.49 -7.30 -6.63
CA VAL A 100 5.46 -6.25 -6.92
C VAL A 100 5.61 -6.19 -8.43
N VAL A 101 5.12 -5.13 -9.08
CA VAL A 101 5.36 -4.94 -10.52
C VAL A 101 6.77 -4.37 -10.66
N GLN A 102 7.75 -5.23 -10.92
CA GLN A 102 9.14 -4.85 -11.16
C GLN A 102 9.20 -3.89 -12.36
N LYS A 103 9.82 -2.72 -12.18
CA LYS A 103 10.06 -1.77 -13.27
C LYS A 103 11.21 -2.32 -14.12
N LYS A 104 10.88 -2.74 -15.35
CA LYS A 104 11.80 -3.29 -16.34
C LYS A 104 12.72 -2.21 -16.93
#